data_AF-A0A9E5W1I2-F1
#
_entry.id   AF-A0A9E5W1I2-F1
#
_cell.length_a   1.000
_cell.length_b   1.000
_cell.length_c   1.000
_cell.angle_alpha   90.00
_cell.angle_beta   90.00
_cell.angle_gamma   90.00
#
_symmetry.space_group_name_H-M   'P 1'
#
loop_
_entity.id
_entity.type
_entity.pdbx_description
1 polymer ?
#
loop_
_entity_poly.entity_id
_entity_poly.type
_entity_poly.pdbx_seq_one_letter_code
_entity_poly.pdbx_strand_id
1 'polypeptide(L)'
;MDQSSGQQKKHLSAWQIGAVYIGTVVGAGFASGQEILQFFGYFGLWGIAGLAVAVLLFGVLGAKVMLLASRIGGDSYRQVIDAVGGRRLGPLLNLIITFFLFGILVAMVAGTGAAFEQEFGLPHSLGLAVMA
;
A
#
# COMPACT_ATOMS: atom_id res chain seq x y z
N MET A 1 13.41 -20.99 32.44
CA MET A 1 13.08 -19.59 32.11
C MET A 1 12.19 -19.61 30.89
N ASP A 2 10.89 -19.71 31.14
CA ASP A 2 9.83 -19.76 30.14
C ASP A 2 9.44 -18.31 29.79
N GLN A 3 9.70 -17.89 28.55
CA GLN A 3 9.23 -16.62 27.99
C GLN A 3 8.03 -16.89 27.09
N SER A 4 6.94 -17.40 27.67
CA SER A 4 5.60 -17.28 27.10
C SER A 4 5.13 -15.84 27.29
N SER A 5 5.62 -14.93 26.44
CA SER A 5 5.05 -13.59 26.31
C SER A 5 3.67 -13.72 25.68
N GLY A 6 2.65 -13.60 26.53
CA GLY A 6 1.25 -13.59 26.15
C GLY A 6 0.96 -12.51 25.11
N GLN A 7 0.93 -12.93 23.85
CA GLN A 7 0.39 -12.15 22.74
C GLN A 7 -1.09 -11.92 23.02
N GLN A 8 -1.43 -10.77 23.60
CA GLN A 8 -2.81 -10.29 23.66
C GLN A 8 -3.33 -10.22 22.23
N LYS A 9 -4.21 -11.15 21.85
CA LYS A 9 -4.92 -11.11 20.57
C LYS A 9 -5.83 -9.88 20.58
N LYS A 10 -5.34 -8.75 20.08
CA LYS A 10 -6.19 -7.58 19.81
C LYS A 10 -7.29 -8.02 18.86
N HIS A 11 -8.54 -7.90 19.31
CA HIS A 11 -9.71 -8.23 18.52
C HIS A 11 -9.95 -7.09 17.52
N LEU A 12 -9.29 -7.17 16.36
CA LEU A 12 -9.48 -6.21 15.27
C LEU A 12 -10.84 -6.48 14.60
N SER A 13 -11.67 -5.45 14.46
CA SER A 13 -12.94 -5.57 13.75
C SER A 13 -12.71 -5.59 12.24
N ALA A 14 -13.63 -6.22 11.50
CA ALA A 14 -13.58 -6.23 10.03
C ALA A 14 -13.56 -4.82 9.43
N TRP A 15 -14.23 -3.87 10.08
CA TRP A 15 -14.22 -2.46 9.70
C TRP A 15 -12.82 -1.84 9.81
N GLN A 16 -12.11 -2.09 10.92
CA GLN A 16 -10.75 -1.57 11.10
C GLN A 16 -9.79 -2.14 10.06
N ILE A 17 -9.90 -3.44 9.78
CA ILE A 17 -9.11 -4.12 8.75
C ILE A 17 -9.38 -3.49 7.37
N GLY A 18 -10.66 -3.29 7.03
CA GLY A 18 -11.06 -2.65 5.77
C GLY A 18 -10.58 -1.20 5.66
N ALA A 19 -10.68 -0.41 6.72
CA ALA A 19 -10.22 0.97 6.75
C ALA A 19 -8.70 1.08 6.53
N VAL A 20 -7.92 0.21 7.18
CA VAL A 20 -6.46 0.15 6.95
C VAL A 20 -6.14 -0.28 5.53
N TYR A 21 -6.87 -1.26 4.98
CA TYR A 21 -6.67 -1.71 3.60
C TYR A 21 -6.95 -0.57 2.60
N ILE A 22 -8.07 0.12 2.75
CA ILE A 22 -8.42 1.25 1.88
C ILE A 22 -7.38 2.37 2.04
N GLY A 23 -7.04 2.76 3.27
CA GLY A 23 -6.08 3.85 3.53
C GLY A 23 -4.66 3.56 3.08
N THR A 24 -4.26 2.28 2.96
CA THR A 24 -2.94 1.89 2.43
C THR A 24 -2.91 1.83 0.91
N VAL A 25 -4.04 1.54 0.26
CA VAL A 25 -4.16 1.52 -1.21
C VAL A 25 -4.39 2.92 -1.78
N VAL A 26 -5.18 3.76 -1.10
CA VAL A 26 -5.53 5.11 -1.55
C VAL A 26 -4.36 6.07 -1.26
N GLY A 27 -3.52 6.29 -2.28
CA GLY A 27 -2.46 7.30 -2.28
C GLY A 27 -2.93 8.69 -2.76
N ALA A 28 -1.98 9.62 -2.90
CA ALA A 28 -2.26 10.98 -3.39
C ALA A 28 -2.86 11.01 -4.81
N GLY A 29 -2.48 10.07 -5.68
CA GLY A 29 -3.03 9.95 -7.04
C GLY A 29 -4.51 9.52 -7.05
N PHE A 30 -4.88 8.55 -6.20
CA PHE A 30 -6.28 8.18 -5.97
C PHE A 30 -7.07 9.31 -5.30
N ALA A 31 -6.50 9.97 -4.28
CA ALA A 31 -7.16 11.04 -3.54
C ALA A 31 -7.41 12.30 -4.39
N SER A 32 -6.46 12.66 -5.26
CA SER A 32 -6.62 13.76 -6.23
C SER A 32 -7.48 13.37 -7.43
N GLY A 33 -7.75 12.07 -7.63
CA GLY A 33 -8.50 11.54 -8.77
C GLY A 33 -7.73 11.51 -10.09
N GLN A 34 -6.47 11.97 -10.13
CA GLN A 34 -5.68 12.04 -11.37
C GLN A 34 -5.47 10.66 -12.01
N GLU A 35 -5.14 9.66 -11.20
CA GLU A 35 -4.96 8.28 -11.67
C GLU A 35 -6.29 7.71 -12.19
N ILE A 36 -7.41 8.00 -11.52
CA ILE A 36 -8.73 7.51 -11.93
C ILE A 36 -9.13 8.12 -13.28
N LEU A 37 -8.91 9.42 -13.46
CA LEU A 37 -9.19 10.11 -14.71
C LEU A 37 -8.31 9.60 -15.85
N GLN A 38 -7.01 9.40 -15.60
CA GLN A 38 -6.07 8.96 -16.61
C GLN A 38 -6.27 7.50 -17.03
N PHE A 39 -6.54 6.60 -16.08
CA PHE A 39 -6.68 5.17 -16.37
C PHE A 39 -8.09 4.76 -16.79
N PHE A 40 -9.12 5.47 -16.32
CA PHE A 40 -10.51 5.10 -16.58
C PHE A 40 -11.29 6.23 -17.26
N GLY A 41 -11.21 7.46 -16.74
CA GLY A 41 -11.98 8.59 -17.27
C GLY A 41 -11.75 8.87 -18.77
N TYR A 42 -10.50 8.84 -19.22
CA TYR A 42 -10.13 9.10 -20.62
C TYR A 42 -10.74 8.10 -21.63
N PHE A 43 -11.09 6.89 -21.18
CA PHE A 43 -11.60 5.81 -22.03
C PHE A 43 -13.13 5.71 -22.07
N GLY A 44 -13.85 6.64 -21.43
CA GLY A 44 -15.32 6.68 -21.43
C GLY A 44 -15.95 5.39 -20.91
N LEU A 45 -16.90 4.81 -21.65
CA LEU A 45 -17.62 3.59 -21.24
C LEU A 45 -16.70 2.38 -21.02
N TRP A 46 -15.64 2.23 -21.83
CA TRP A 46 -14.66 1.16 -21.64
C TRP A 46 -13.84 1.34 -20.37
N GLY A 47 -13.63 2.59 -19.96
CA GLY A 47 -13.03 2.94 -18.68
C GLY A 47 -13.87 2.47 -17.49
N ILE A 48 -15.20 2.53 -17.57
CA ILE A 48 -16.10 2.03 -16.53
C ILE A 48 -15.98 0.51 -16.40
N ALA A 49 -15.92 -0.21 -17.52
CA ALA A 49 -15.69 -1.65 -17.50
C ALA A 49 -14.32 -2.00 -16.87
N GLY A 50 -13.27 -1.26 -17.23
CA GLY A 50 -11.94 -1.39 -16.61
C GLY A 50 -11.96 -1.10 -15.11
N LEU A 51 -12.69 -0.07 -14.67
CA LEU A 51 -12.86 0.28 -13.27
C LEU A 51 -13.57 -0.85 -12.49
N ALA A 52 -14.63 -1.43 -13.05
CA ALA A 52 -15.33 -2.56 -12.44
C ALA A 52 -14.41 -3.77 -12.25
N VAL A 53 -13.58 -4.07 -13.26
CA VAL A 53 -12.58 -5.15 -13.17
C VAL A 53 -11.52 -4.82 -12.12
N ALA A 54 -11.01 -3.59 -12.08
CA ALA A 54 -10.03 -3.16 -11.08
C ALA A 54 -10.57 -3.30 -9.66
N VAL A 55 -11.78 -2.81 -9.38
CA VAL A 55 -12.43 -2.94 -8.06
C VAL A 55 -12.56 -4.41 -7.64
N LEU A 56 -12.98 -5.27 -8.57
CA LEU A 56 -13.10 -6.70 -8.31
C LEU A 56 -11.75 -7.34 -8.01
N LEU A 57 -10.71 -7.00 -8.77
CA LEU A 57 -9.35 -7.49 -8.56
C LEU A 57 -8.78 -7.02 -7.22
N PHE A 58 -8.89 -5.74 -6.87
CA PHE A 58 -8.45 -5.22 -5.58
C PHE A 58 -9.17 -5.93 -4.42
N GLY A 59 -10.50 -6.06 -4.50
CA GLY A 59 -11.28 -6.76 -3.47
C GLY A 59 -10.88 -8.23 -3.31
N VAL A 60 -10.77 -8.99 -4.40
CA VAL A 60 -10.47 -10.42 -4.35
C VAL A 60 -9.01 -10.67 -3.96
N LEU A 61 -8.03 -10.02 -4.60
CA LEU A 61 -6.62 -10.22 -4.30
C LEU A 61 -6.29 -9.71 -2.90
N GLY A 62 -6.79 -8.53 -2.52
CA GLY A 62 -6.62 -7.97 -1.18
C GLY A 62 -7.11 -8.93 -0.10
N ALA A 63 -8.34 -9.45 -0.24
CA ALA A 63 -8.89 -10.42 0.69
C ALA A 63 -8.05 -11.71 0.76
N LYS A 64 -7.60 -12.24 -0.39
CA LYS A 64 -6.76 -13.45 -0.43
C LYS A 64 -5.43 -13.25 0.28
N VAL A 65 -4.75 -12.12 0.05
CA VAL A 65 -3.49 -11.78 0.73
C VAL A 65 -3.71 -11.64 2.23
N MET A 66 -4.77 -10.96 2.66
CA MET A 66 -5.06 -10.76 4.09
C MET A 66 -5.41 -12.08 4.80
N LEU A 67 -6.18 -12.95 4.15
CA LEU A 67 -6.48 -14.29 4.66
C LEU A 67 -5.22 -15.15 4.74
N LEU A 68 -4.31 -15.06 3.76
CA LEU A 68 -3.04 -15.78 3.78
C LEU A 68 -2.14 -15.28 4.92
N ALA A 69 -2.00 -13.95 5.07
CA ALA A 69 -1.26 -13.34 6.16
C ALA A 69 -1.80 -13.78 7.53
N SER A 70 -3.13 -13.79 7.69
CA SER A 70 -3.79 -14.25 8.91
C SER A 70 -3.54 -15.73 9.22
N ARG A 71 -3.45 -16.60 8.20
CA ARG A 71 -3.18 -18.04 8.37
C ARG A 71 -1.73 -18.34 8.74
N ILE A 72 -0.79 -17.59 8.14
CA ILE A 72 0.64 -17.75 8.41
C ILE A 72 0.98 -17.22 9.81
N GLY A 73 0.21 -16.25 10.32
CA GLY A 73 0.46 -15.60 11.61
C GLY A 73 1.78 -14.82 11.60
N GLY A 74 2.23 -14.39 10.43
CA GLY A 74 3.54 -13.77 10.25
C GLY A 74 3.53 -12.29 10.60
N ASP A 75 4.48 -11.86 11.43
CA ASP A 75 4.68 -10.45 11.82
C ASP A 75 5.37 -9.60 10.73
N SER A 76 5.63 -10.18 9.55
CA SER A 76 6.37 -9.52 8.47
C SER A 76 5.82 -9.87 7.09
N TYR A 77 5.74 -8.87 6.22
CA TYR A 77 5.32 -9.03 4.82
C TYR A 77 6.17 -10.09 4.09
N ARG A 78 7.46 -10.21 4.45
CA ARG A 78 8.40 -11.15 3.84
C ARG A 78 7.93 -12.60 3.93
N GLN A 79 7.30 -12.99 5.05
CA GLN A 79 6.77 -14.34 5.23
C GLN A 79 5.62 -14.63 4.27
N VAL A 80 4.78 -13.62 4.01
CA VAL A 80 3.70 -13.73 3.02
C VAL A 80 4.27 -13.86 1.61
N ILE A 81 5.28 -13.07 1.27
CA ILE A 81 5.95 -13.12 -0.05
C ILE A 81 6.68 -14.44 -0.25
N ASP A 82 7.40 -14.94 0.74
CA ASP A 82 8.10 -16.21 0.66
C ASP A 82 7.12 -17.39 0.56
N ALA A 83 5.95 -17.30 1.22
CA ALA A 83 4.89 -18.30 1.08
C ALA A 83 4.26 -18.32 -0.32
N VAL A 84 4.11 -17.16 -0.96
CA VAL A 84 3.55 -17.06 -2.32
C VAL A 84 4.60 -17.39 -3.39
N GLY A 85 5.81 -16.86 -3.27
CA GLY A 85 6.88 -16.99 -4.26
C GLY A 85 7.75 -18.25 -4.08
N GLY A 86 7.65 -18.95 -2.95
CA GLY A 86 8.48 -20.10 -2.64
C GLY A 86 9.98 -19.79 -2.66
N ARG A 87 10.79 -20.85 -2.72
CA ARG A 87 12.24 -20.77 -2.50
C ARG A 87 13.04 -20.09 -3.63
N ARG A 88 12.44 -19.92 -4.82
CA ARG A 88 13.10 -19.28 -5.97
C ARG A 88 12.56 -17.89 -6.28
N LEU A 89 11.24 -17.69 -6.32
CA LEU A 89 10.65 -16.38 -6.63
C LEU A 89 10.55 -15.48 -5.39
N GLY A 90 10.46 -16.04 -4.18
CA GLY A 90 10.38 -15.27 -2.93
C GLY A 90 11.51 -14.24 -2.77
N PRO A 91 12.81 -14.63 -2.89
CA PRO A 91 13.92 -13.68 -2.79
C PRO A 91 13.88 -12.57 -3.85
N LEU A 92 13.49 -12.90 -5.10
CA LEU A 92 13.37 -11.92 -6.18
C LEU A 92 12.23 -10.93 -5.91
N LEU A 93 11.06 -11.43 -5.51
CA LEU A 93 9.91 -10.60 -5.16
C LEU A 93 10.22 -9.68 -3.98
N ASN A 94 10.90 -10.18 -2.94
CA ASN A 94 11.33 -9.36 -1.81
C ASN A 94 12.29 -8.24 -2.21
N LEU A 95 13.25 -8.52 -3.11
CA LEU A 95 14.16 -7.52 -3.64
C LEU A 95 13.40 -6.44 -4.41
N ILE A 96 12.48 -6.85 -5.29
CA ILE A 96 11.63 -5.93 -6.06
C ILE A 96 10.79 -5.07 -5.12
N ILE A 97 10.10 -5.67 -4.15
CA ILE A 97 9.27 -4.94 -3.18
C ILE A 97 10.11 -3.95 -2.37
N THR A 98 11.29 -4.36 -1.90
CA THR A 98 12.18 -3.48 -1.12
C THR A 98 12.65 -2.29 -1.96
N PHE A 99 12.99 -2.53 -3.23
CA PHE A 99 13.34 -1.47 -4.17
C PHE A 99 12.16 -0.49 -4.38
N PHE A 100 10.94 -1.00 -4.59
CA PHE A 100 9.76 -0.15 -4.74
C PHE A 100 9.38 0.59 -3.45
N LEU A 101 9.53 -0.02 -2.28
CA LEU A 101 9.31 0.65 -0.99
C LEU A 101 10.27 1.83 -0.81
N PHE A 102 11.54 1.66 -1.17
CA PHE A 102 12.49 2.75 -1.20
C PHE A 102 12.12 3.82 -2.23
N GLY A 103 11.70 3.42 -3.43
CA GLY A 103 11.24 4.35 -4.47
C GLY A 103 10.04 5.18 -4.04
N ILE A 104 9.04 4.55 -3.39
CA ILE A 104 7.87 5.24 -2.84
C ILE A 104 8.28 6.22 -1.75
N LEU A 105 9.20 5.83 -0.86
CA LEU A 105 9.73 6.73 0.18
C LEU A 105 10.36 7.99 -0.45
N VAL A 106 11.24 7.81 -1.43
CA VAL A 106 11.90 8.93 -2.14
C VAL A 106 10.85 9.81 -2.84
N ALA A 107 9.89 9.20 -3.52
CA ALA A 107 8.81 9.92 -4.19
C ALA A 107 7.92 10.70 -3.21
N MET A 108 7.61 10.16 -2.05
CA MET A 108 6.82 10.84 -1.01
C MET A 108 7.57 12.02 -0.41
N VAL A 109 8.88 11.88 -0.14
CA VAL A 109 9.71 12.98 0.37
C VAL A 109 9.77 14.12 -0.65
N ALA A 110 10.07 13.81 -1.92
CA ALA A 110 10.11 14.80 -3.00
C ALA A 110 8.74 15.46 -3.23
N GLY A 111 7.67 14.65 -3.23
CA GLY A 111 6.30 15.14 -3.40
C GLY A 111 5.84 16.05 -2.26
N THR A 112 6.23 15.74 -1.02
CA THR A 112 5.90 16.60 0.14
C THR A 112 6.63 17.94 0.07
N GLY A 113 7.93 17.93 -0.30
CA GLY A 113 8.67 19.17 -0.52
C GLY A 113 8.04 20.06 -1.59
N ALA A 114 7.60 19.47 -2.71
CA ALA A 114 6.90 20.19 -3.77
C ALA A 114 5.52 20.70 -3.34
N ALA A 115 4.75 19.89 -2.61
CA ALA A 115 3.44 20.28 -2.11
C ALA A 115 3.52 21.46 -1.13
N PHE A 116 4.55 21.51 -0.27
CA PHE A 116 4.75 22.64 0.65
C PHE A 116 5.05 23.96 -0.08
N GLU A 117 5.80 23.89 -1.16
CA GLU A 117 6.13 25.06 -1.98
C GLU A 117 4.92 25.54 -2.80
N GLN A 118 4.17 24.61 -3.39
CA GLN A 118 3.03 24.92 -4.28
C GLN A 118 1.76 25.32 -3.51
N GLU A 119 1.41 24.61 -2.44
CA GLU A 119 0.14 24.80 -1.72
C GLU A 119 0.26 25.82 -0.58
N PHE A 120 1.42 25.90 0.07
CA PHE A 120 1.63 26.75 1.25
C PHE A 120 2.59 27.93 0.99
N GLY A 121 3.25 27.99 -0.17
CA GLY A 121 4.27 29.00 -0.47
C GLY A 121 5.50 28.95 0.45
N LEU A 122 5.69 27.84 1.16
CA LEU A 122 6.77 27.65 2.11
C LEU A 122 8.02 27.09 1.42
N PRO A 123 9.23 27.35 1.94
CA PRO A 123 10.45 26.85 1.32
C PRO A 123 10.48 25.32 1.28
N HIS A 124 10.91 24.77 0.15
CA HIS A 124 11.02 23.34 -0.12
C HIS A 124 11.72 22.55 1.00
N SER A 125 12.77 23.14 1.59
CA SER A 125 13.54 22.55 2.70
C SER A 125 12.69 22.27 3.94
N LEU A 126 11.63 23.04 4.17
CA LEU A 126 10.73 22.87 5.31
C LEU A 126 9.80 21.67 5.09
N GLY A 127 9.31 21.46 3.85
CA GLY A 127 8.56 20.27 3.48
C GLY A 127 9.39 18.98 3.57
N LEU A 128 10.68 19.05 3.21
CA LEU A 128 11.61 17.94 3.41
C LEU A 128 11.86 17.67 4.91
N ALA A 129 12.05 18.73 5.71
CA ALA A 129 12.32 18.62 7.15
C ALA A 129 11.15 18.04 7.96
N VAL A 130 9.91 18.17 7.47
CA VAL A 130 8.72 17.55 8.10
C VAL A 130 8.70 16.03 7.89
N MET A 131 9.27 15.56 6.79
CA MET A 131 9.28 14.13 6.43
C MET A 131 10.55 13.39 6.86
N ALA A 132 11.66 14.12 7.08
CA ALA A 132 12.95 13.59 7.53
C ALA A 132 13.00 13.35 9.05
#